data_AF-A0A0W0VGI5-F1
#
_entry.id   AF-A0A0W0VGI5-F1
#
_cell.length_a   1.000
_cell.length_b   1.000
_cell.length_c   1.000
_cell.angle_alpha   90.00
_cell.angle_beta   90.00
_cell.angle_gamma   90.00
#
_symmetry.space_group_name_H-M   'P 1'
#
loop_
_entity.id
_entity.type
_entity.pdbx_description
1 polymer ?
#
loop_
_entity_poly.entity_id
_entity_poly.type
_entity_poly.pdbx_seq_one_letter_code
_entity_poly.pdbx_strand_id
1 'polypeptide(L)'
;MPFPTLLSVDDWKRKTKTNPDKEAEQLLRSVYNARTIYERFDHLIHLLHHAESQPSSPNHQELASSVIDVIAHIINGKDAEEIREKIALREKIRPYDSFFMPWARPQPGDVSNDPVNLFVSHQERPSEEIQEQFNKFHSNLKRSANLLKLGGRDSEDNFWAYRSKVEEKSYSAEELEEFRILPYQSKLIKFKITGKQDERRLGFDYVSTDKLAIKAKDTFTMQDEDYKQRGIYTVHCNGSFFLGRSLAPDRTSILFDPEAILHPSYADSYSHLPMFMAGQAEIPRGEPQMIDGGSGHFKPDYEQTNQAMAFFRDLGIINNHTKIPYFALSENKRIYSDQNMIELTALIKDYISINRLDPRSVTLEYIKAHAPALHTHYQMQSLINDEWMKWQKESSVIFDYPSDRTLRLHEVVERFSKFGNYRHPEKTLALLQNVQEAINNWNQFHAISGRSSRRQEAVNNLEKRIQEQMCFYNMRLMFNERQEDIPVLYKRIVDDFLTGKTGLKEMISALQQQLHSREYGFFSTSLKREQDSAIKDILQIIVDVNGADTKRLKEINQSLEEIRLGGPKLEVAALQ
;
A
#
# COMPACT_ATOMS: atom_id res chain seq x y z
N MET A 1 -11.65 7.21 13.28
CA MET A 1 -12.73 6.53 14.03
C MET A 1 -12.12 5.72 15.17
N PRO A 2 -12.81 5.57 16.31
CA PRO A 2 -12.34 4.69 17.38
C PRO A 2 -12.34 3.23 16.87
N PHE A 3 -11.38 2.44 17.34
CA PHE A 3 -11.36 1.00 17.06
C PHE A 3 -12.54 0.30 17.74
N PRO A 4 -13.09 -0.77 17.13
CA PRO A 4 -14.13 -1.57 17.77
C PRO A 4 -13.59 -2.18 19.06
N THR A 5 -14.48 -2.31 20.05
CA THR A 5 -14.15 -2.95 21.33
C THR A 5 -15.18 -4.03 21.59
N LEU A 6 -14.73 -5.29 21.67
CA LEU A 6 -15.58 -6.40 22.06
C LEU A 6 -15.93 -6.28 23.54
N LEU A 7 -17.23 -6.35 23.82
CA LEU A 7 -17.81 -6.25 25.16
C LEU A 7 -17.31 -7.35 26.10
N SER A 8 -17.05 -6.99 27.35
CA SER A 8 -16.55 -7.94 28.36
C SER A 8 -17.61 -8.95 28.78
N VAL A 9 -17.19 -10.06 29.39
CA VAL A 9 -18.11 -11.08 29.92
C VAL A 9 -19.05 -10.48 30.96
N ASP A 10 -18.56 -9.55 31.79
CA ASP A 10 -19.39 -8.87 32.79
C ASP A 10 -20.34 -7.83 32.18
N ASP A 11 -19.95 -7.12 31.12
CA ASP A 11 -20.89 -6.28 30.37
C ASP A 11 -22.02 -7.12 29.79
N TRP A 12 -21.70 -8.30 29.24
CA TRP A 12 -22.70 -9.22 28.70
C TRP A 12 -23.69 -9.64 29.78
N LYS A 13 -23.21 -10.15 30.92
CA LYS A 13 -24.05 -10.53 32.07
C LYS A 13 -24.97 -9.38 32.52
N ARG A 14 -24.47 -8.15 32.50
CA ARG A 14 -25.28 -6.96 32.85
C ARG A 14 -26.36 -6.70 31.80
N LYS A 15 -26.03 -6.77 30.50
CA LYS A 15 -26.99 -6.60 29.40
C LYS A 15 -28.05 -7.71 29.33
N THR A 16 -27.69 -8.94 29.68
CA THR A 16 -28.59 -10.11 29.63
C THR A 16 -29.12 -10.52 31.00
N LYS A 17 -29.06 -9.65 32.01
CA LYS A 17 -29.45 -9.98 33.39
C LYS A 17 -30.85 -10.60 33.50
N THR A 18 -31.79 -10.15 32.67
CA THR A 18 -33.18 -10.63 32.66
C THR A 18 -33.33 -12.01 32.02
N ASN A 19 -32.53 -12.30 30.98
CA ASN A 19 -32.50 -13.58 30.26
C ASN A 19 -31.04 -14.00 30.07
N PRO A 20 -30.39 -14.62 31.08
CA PRO A 20 -28.98 -14.94 31.02
C PRO A 20 -28.65 -15.93 29.90
N ASP A 21 -27.68 -15.60 29.05
CA ASP A 21 -27.15 -16.50 28.03
C ASP A 21 -25.77 -17.01 28.45
N LYS A 22 -25.73 -18.22 29.01
CA LYS A 22 -24.50 -18.88 29.47
C LYS A 22 -23.59 -19.34 28.35
N GLU A 23 -24.14 -19.61 27.17
CA GLU A 23 -23.37 -20.03 26.01
C GLU A 23 -22.57 -18.85 25.46
N ALA A 24 -23.20 -17.69 25.28
CA ALA A 24 -22.51 -16.46 24.92
C ALA A 24 -21.45 -16.05 25.96
N GLU A 25 -21.74 -16.20 27.27
CA GLU A 25 -20.73 -15.98 28.34
C GLU A 25 -19.50 -16.88 28.16
N GLN A 26 -19.70 -18.17 27.84
CA GLN A 26 -18.62 -19.14 27.65
C GLN A 26 -17.83 -18.89 26.35
N LEU A 27 -18.51 -18.54 25.25
CA LEU A 27 -17.89 -18.22 23.98
C LEU A 27 -17.04 -16.94 24.09
N LEU A 28 -17.53 -15.90 24.76
CA LEU A 28 -16.74 -14.70 25.08
C LEU A 28 -15.50 -15.04 25.90
N ARG A 29 -15.62 -15.85 26.97
CA ARG A 29 -14.46 -16.32 27.75
C ARG A 29 -13.44 -17.04 26.87
N SER A 30 -13.89 -17.84 25.91
CA SER A 30 -13.03 -18.59 25.00
C SER A 30 -12.23 -17.65 24.09
N VAL A 31 -12.86 -16.60 23.56
CA VAL A 31 -12.17 -15.53 22.80
C VAL A 31 -11.05 -14.90 23.65
N TYR A 32 -11.32 -14.56 24.91
CA TYR A 32 -10.31 -13.93 25.78
C TYR A 32 -9.23 -14.88 26.28
N ASN A 33 -9.51 -16.19 26.36
CA ASN A 33 -8.57 -17.21 26.81
C ASN A 33 -7.73 -17.80 25.67
N ALA A 34 -8.07 -17.48 24.41
CA ALA A 34 -7.33 -17.91 23.24
C ALA A 34 -5.87 -17.46 23.30
N ARG A 35 -4.95 -18.42 23.07
CA ARG A 35 -3.50 -18.23 23.17
C ARG A 35 -2.91 -17.65 21.90
N THR A 36 -3.49 -18.02 20.75
CA THR A 36 -3.06 -17.55 19.44
C THR A 36 -4.17 -16.76 18.75
N ILE A 37 -3.80 -15.97 17.74
CA ILE A 37 -4.78 -15.33 16.87
C ILE A 37 -5.68 -16.34 16.15
N TYR A 38 -5.16 -17.51 15.77
CA TYR A 38 -5.91 -18.54 15.06
C TYR A 38 -7.05 -19.10 15.90
N GLU A 39 -6.75 -19.50 17.14
CA GLU A 39 -7.76 -19.93 18.11
C GLU A 39 -8.79 -18.82 18.40
N ARG A 40 -8.30 -17.59 18.55
CA ARG A 40 -9.16 -16.44 18.85
C ARG A 40 -10.12 -16.17 17.70
N PHE A 41 -9.64 -16.26 16.47
CA PHE A 41 -10.45 -16.09 15.27
C PHE A 41 -11.54 -17.17 15.18
N ASP A 42 -11.19 -18.43 15.43
CA ASP A 42 -12.18 -19.53 15.45
C ASP A 42 -13.24 -19.32 16.55
N HIS A 43 -12.84 -18.86 17.74
CA HIS A 43 -13.78 -18.53 18.82
C HIS A 43 -14.66 -17.31 18.50
N LEU A 44 -14.14 -16.31 17.77
CA LEU A 44 -14.94 -15.20 17.27
C LEU A 44 -15.99 -15.67 16.25
N ILE A 45 -15.64 -16.61 15.35
CA ILE A 45 -16.60 -17.21 14.41
C ILE A 45 -17.71 -17.95 15.17
N HIS A 46 -17.37 -18.77 16.16
CA HIS A 46 -18.38 -19.48 16.95
C HIS A 46 -19.29 -18.49 17.70
N LEU A 47 -18.74 -17.42 18.27
CA LEU A 47 -19.50 -16.37 18.94
C LEU A 47 -20.43 -15.64 17.97
N LEU A 48 -19.97 -15.38 16.74
CA LEU A 48 -20.78 -14.78 15.68
C LEU A 48 -21.97 -15.67 15.31
N HIS A 49 -21.72 -16.96 15.02
CA HIS A 49 -22.77 -17.91 14.67
C HIS A 49 -23.83 -18.04 15.77
N HIS A 50 -23.40 -18.10 17.03
CA HIS A 50 -24.32 -18.08 18.17
C HIS A 50 -25.18 -16.81 18.19
N ALA A 51 -24.56 -15.64 18.03
CA ALA A 51 -25.26 -14.37 18.02
C ALA A 51 -26.26 -14.25 16.85
N GLU A 52 -25.86 -14.68 15.65
CA GLU A 52 -26.72 -14.65 14.44
C GLU A 52 -27.86 -15.67 14.51
N SER A 53 -27.71 -16.76 15.26
CA SER A 53 -28.80 -17.73 15.51
C SER A 53 -29.95 -17.18 16.36
N GLN A 54 -29.74 -16.02 17.02
CA GLN A 54 -30.74 -15.34 17.85
C GLN A 54 -31.11 -13.94 17.30
N PRO A 55 -31.60 -13.85 16.05
CA PRO A 55 -31.75 -12.57 15.34
C PRO A 55 -32.83 -11.67 15.93
N SER A 56 -33.73 -12.18 16.77
CA SER A 56 -34.79 -11.41 17.42
C SER A 56 -34.32 -10.63 18.66
N SER A 57 -33.09 -10.84 19.12
CA SER A 57 -32.55 -10.21 20.32
C SER A 57 -31.64 -9.01 19.97
N PRO A 58 -31.99 -7.78 20.38
CA PRO A 58 -31.15 -6.59 20.10
C PRO A 58 -29.72 -6.72 20.65
N ASN A 59 -29.56 -7.36 21.81
CA ASN A 59 -28.24 -7.60 22.41
C ASN A 59 -27.37 -8.52 21.53
N HIS A 60 -27.98 -9.54 20.90
CA HIS A 60 -27.27 -10.46 20.01
C HIS A 60 -26.95 -9.81 18.67
N GLN A 61 -27.83 -8.96 18.14
CA GLN A 61 -27.53 -8.16 16.94
C GLN A 61 -26.33 -7.23 17.16
N GLU A 62 -26.28 -6.54 18.31
CA GLU A 62 -25.16 -5.67 18.68
C GLU A 62 -23.85 -6.46 18.88
N LEU A 63 -23.93 -7.64 19.50
CA LEU A 63 -22.80 -8.55 19.66
C LEU A 63 -22.30 -9.05 18.30
N ALA A 64 -23.18 -9.49 17.41
CA ALA A 64 -22.82 -9.94 16.05
C ALA A 64 -22.12 -8.83 15.26
N SER A 65 -22.65 -7.61 15.29
CA SER A 65 -22.01 -6.44 14.65
C SER A 65 -20.62 -6.19 15.23
N SER A 66 -20.47 -6.22 16.56
CA SER A 66 -19.17 -5.99 17.22
C SER A 66 -18.15 -7.07 16.87
N VAL A 67 -18.58 -8.33 16.75
CA VAL A 67 -17.72 -9.45 16.36
C VAL A 67 -17.30 -9.33 14.90
N ILE A 68 -18.22 -9.00 13.99
CA ILE A 68 -17.92 -8.71 12.58
C ILE A 68 -16.89 -7.58 12.48
N ASP A 69 -17.06 -6.49 13.23
CA ASP A 69 -16.12 -5.38 13.22
C ASP A 69 -14.72 -5.81 13.69
N VAL A 70 -14.63 -6.62 14.76
CA VAL A 70 -13.35 -7.16 15.22
C VAL A 70 -12.72 -8.06 14.17
N ILE A 71 -13.48 -8.97 13.56
CA ILE A 71 -13.02 -9.84 12.47
C ILE A 71 -12.52 -9.01 11.29
N ALA A 72 -13.24 -7.95 10.90
CA ALA A 72 -12.87 -7.03 9.83
C ALA A 72 -11.46 -6.46 10.02
N HIS A 73 -11.12 -6.09 11.25
CA HIS A 73 -9.80 -5.54 11.57
C HIS A 73 -8.69 -6.59 11.52
N ILE A 74 -9.00 -7.86 11.79
CA ILE A 74 -8.02 -8.96 11.72
C ILE A 74 -7.65 -9.29 10.28
N ILE A 75 -8.65 -9.34 9.39
CA ILE A 75 -8.48 -9.80 8.01
C ILE A 75 -8.51 -8.67 6.98
N ASN A 76 -8.55 -7.42 7.44
CA ASN A 76 -8.67 -6.20 6.63
C ASN A 76 -9.87 -6.25 5.66
N GLY A 77 -11.02 -6.71 6.15
CA GLY A 77 -12.29 -6.78 5.40
C GLY A 77 -12.97 -5.41 5.29
N LYS A 78 -13.62 -5.14 4.16
CA LYS A 78 -14.25 -3.83 3.89
C LYS A 78 -15.72 -3.78 4.24
N ASP A 79 -16.43 -4.88 4.01
CA ASP A 79 -17.87 -5.00 4.26
C ASP A 79 -18.24 -6.38 4.82
N ALA A 80 -19.44 -6.47 5.37
CA ALA A 80 -19.89 -7.64 6.10
C ALA A 80 -20.05 -8.90 5.21
N GLU A 81 -20.36 -8.74 3.92
CA GLU A 81 -20.49 -9.87 3.00
C GLU A 81 -19.12 -10.45 2.66
N GLU A 82 -18.14 -9.60 2.32
CA GLU A 82 -16.75 -10.02 2.12
C GLU A 82 -16.20 -10.74 3.37
N ILE A 83 -16.53 -10.23 4.57
CA ILE A 83 -16.12 -10.83 5.83
C ILE A 83 -16.72 -12.23 6.01
N ARG A 84 -18.02 -12.41 5.72
CA ARG A 84 -18.68 -13.71 5.81
C ARG A 84 -18.14 -14.73 4.81
N GLU A 85 -17.84 -14.29 3.59
CA GLU A 85 -17.17 -15.14 2.59
C GLU A 85 -15.82 -15.64 3.10
N LYS A 86 -15.02 -14.75 3.70
CA LYS A 86 -13.72 -15.10 4.31
C LYS A 86 -13.87 -16.03 5.52
N ILE A 87 -14.90 -15.86 6.35
CA ILE A 87 -15.23 -16.77 7.44
C ILE A 87 -15.54 -18.17 6.89
N ALA A 88 -16.42 -18.27 5.90
CA ALA A 88 -16.77 -19.55 5.27
C ALA A 88 -15.54 -20.25 4.65
N LEU A 89 -14.61 -19.49 4.05
CA LEU A 89 -13.34 -20.02 3.57
C LEU A 89 -12.47 -20.56 4.72
N ARG A 90 -12.37 -19.83 5.85
CA ARG A 90 -11.66 -20.29 7.05
C ARG A 90 -12.20 -21.63 7.53
N GLU A 91 -13.53 -21.76 7.65
CA GLU A 91 -14.16 -22.98 8.14
C GLU A 91 -13.93 -24.18 7.22
N LYS A 92 -13.96 -23.98 5.90
CA LYS A 92 -13.72 -25.03 4.91
C LYS A 92 -12.27 -25.49 4.84
N ILE A 93 -11.32 -24.58 4.99
CA ILE A 93 -9.88 -24.86 4.83
C ILE A 93 -9.23 -25.31 6.14
N ARG A 94 -9.71 -24.83 7.30
CA ARG A 94 -9.16 -25.13 8.63
C ARG A 94 -8.90 -26.63 8.89
N PRO A 95 -9.76 -27.59 8.48
CA PRO A 95 -9.48 -29.01 8.68
C PRO A 95 -8.18 -29.48 8.00
N TYR A 96 -7.76 -28.82 6.93
CA TYR A 96 -6.59 -29.18 6.12
C TYR A 96 -5.36 -28.31 6.41
N ASP A 97 -5.58 -27.04 6.76
CA ASP A 97 -4.57 -26.09 7.23
C ASP A 97 -5.09 -25.33 8.47
N SER A 98 -4.71 -25.80 9.66
CA SER A 98 -5.17 -25.23 10.93
C SER A 98 -4.75 -23.77 11.13
N PHE A 99 -3.68 -23.32 10.48
CA PHE A 99 -3.16 -21.95 10.56
C PHE A 99 -3.60 -21.08 9.39
N PHE A 100 -4.51 -21.58 8.55
CA PHE A 100 -5.05 -20.79 7.46
C PHE A 100 -5.82 -19.58 7.99
N MET A 101 -5.35 -18.38 7.68
CA MET A 101 -6.12 -17.15 7.84
C MET A 101 -6.45 -16.55 6.48
N PRO A 102 -7.65 -15.97 6.30
CA PRO A 102 -8.10 -15.38 5.04
C PRO A 102 -7.62 -13.92 4.89
N TRP A 103 -6.37 -13.65 5.26
CA TRP A 103 -5.67 -12.40 5.00
C TRP A 103 -4.68 -12.57 3.84
N ALA A 104 -4.13 -11.47 3.33
CA ALA A 104 -3.15 -11.51 2.24
C ALA A 104 -1.85 -12.21 2.65
N ARG A 105 -1.23 -12.92 1.71
CA ARG A 105 0.01 -13.69 1.92
C ARG A 105 1.08 -13.27 0.91
N PRO A 106 2.35 -13.26 1.31
CA PRO A 106 3.43 -13.02 0.36
C PRO A 106 3.55 -14.21 -0.61
N GLN A 107 3.90 -13.92 -1.86
CA GLN A 107 4.18 -14.95 -2.86
C GLN A 107 5.70 -15.15 -2.97
N PRO A 108 6.23 -16.35 -2.66
CA PRO A 108 7.65 -16.64 -2.85
C PRO A 108 8.05 -16.57 -4.32
N GLY A 109 7.14 -16.87 -5.25
CA GLY A 109 7.34 -16.69 -6.70
C GLY A 109 7.92 -17.91 -7.41
N ASP A 110 8.68 -18.77 -6.73
CA ASP A 110 9.11 -20.08 -7.21
C ASP A 110 8.08 -21.19 -6.92
N VAL A 111 7.19 -20.93 -5.95
CA VAL A 111 6.07 -21.80 -5.57
C VAL A 111 4.81 -20.95 -5.38
N SER A 112 3.64 -21.51 -5.72
CA SER A 112 2.35 -20.90 -5.42
C SER A 112 2.08 -20.97 -3.92
N ASN A 113 1.70 -19.84 -3.32
CA ASN A 113 1.29 -19.75 -1.92
C ASN A 113 -0.18 -19.31 -1.79
N ASP A 114 -1.07 -20.05 -2.46
CA ASP A 114 -2.50 -19.78 -2.46
C ASP A 114 -3.30 -21.03 -2.01
N PRO A 115 -3.56 -21.17 -0.69
CA PRO A 115 -4.32 -22.29 -0.17
C PRO A 115 -5.80 -22.25 -0.58
N VAL A 116 -6.35 -21.09 -0.96
CA VAL A 116 -7.74 -20.98 -1.42
C VAL A 116 -7.86 -21.59 -2.81
N ASN A 117 -6.99 -21.20 -3.75
CA ASN A 117 -6.95 -21.81 -5.08
C ASN A 117 -6.65 -23.32 -5.00
N LEU A 118 -5.77 -23.73 -4.08
CA LEU A 118 -5.50 -25.15 -3.85
C LEU A 118 -6.78 -25.90 -3.45
N PHE A 119 -7.52 -25.38 -2.47
CA PHE A 119 -8.76 -25.98 -1.99
C PHE A 119 -9.82 -26.03 -3.09
N VAL A 120 -10.07 -24.93 -3.79
CA VAL A 120 -11.07 -24.85 -4.88
C VAL A 120 -10.79 -25.88 -5.98
N SER A 121 -9.51 -26.13 -6.30
CA SER A 121 -9.10 -27.10 -7.32
C SER A 121 -9.32 -28.57 -6.90
N HIS A 122 -9.56 -28.84 -5.61
CA HIS A 122 -9.64 -30.18 -5.05
C HIS A 122 -10.90 -30.43 -4.20
N GLN A 123 -11.78 -29.44 -4.04
CA GLN A 123 -12.93 -29.50 -3.13
C GLN A 123 -13.94 -30.60 -3.44
N GLU A 124 -13.96 -31.11 -4.67
CA GLU A 124 -14.82 -32.23 -5.10
C GLU A 124 -14.24 -33.61 -4.75
N ARG A 125 -13.01 -33.67 -4.23
CA ARG A 125 -12.32 -34.91 -3.88
C ARG A 125 -12.60 -35.31 -2.42
N PRO A 126 -12.35 -36.58 -2.04
CA PRO A 126 -12.43 -37.01 -0.64
C PRO A 126 -11.50 -36.21 0.28
N SER A 127 -11.90 -36.01 1.54
CA SER A 127 -11.12 -35.24 2.52
C SER A 127 -9.67 -35.71 2.68
N GLU A 128 -9.44 -37.02 2.58
CA GLU A 128 -8.09 -37.61 2.68
C GLU A 128 -7.18 -37.16 1.52
N GLU A 129 -7.72 -37.10 0.30
CA GLU A 129 -6.99 -36.61 -0.87
C GLU A 129 -6.71 -35.12 -0.76
N ILE A 130 -7.67 -34.32 -0.27
CA ILE A 130 -7.47 -32.90 -0.03
C ILE A 130 -6.33 -32.70 0.97
N GLN A 131 -6.33 -33.45 2.08
CA GLN A 131 -5.27 -33.40 3.08
C GLN A 131 -3.90 -33.74 2.47
N GLU A 132 -3.82 -34.74 1.60
CA GLU A 132 -2.57 -35.09 0.92
C GLU A 132 -2.05 -33.93 0.05
N GLN A 133 -2.94 -33.21 -0.64
CA GLN A 133 -2.56 -32.05 -1.44
C GLN A 133 -2.06 -30.89 -0.57
N PHE A 134 -2.69 -30.61 0.57
CA PHE A 134 -2.20 -29.63 1.53
C PHE A 134 -0.83 -30.02 2.09
N ASN A 135 -0.60 -31.30 2.40
CA ASN A 135 0.70 -31.79 2.85
C ASN A 135 1.80 -31.59 1.78
N LYS A 136 1.48 -31.84 0.50
CA LYS A 136 2.39 -31.56 -0.64
C LYS A 136 2.64 -30.07 -0.80
N PHE A 137 1.60 -29.25 -0.72
CA PHE A 137 1.68 -27.79 -0.77
C PHE A 137 2.63 -27.24 0.30
N HIS A 138 2.45 -27.61 1.57
CA HIS A 138 3.33 -27.16 2.65
C HIS A 138 4.77 -27.69 2.50
N SER A 139 4.94 -28.92 1.99
CA SER A 139 6.26 -29.48 1.72
C SER A 139 7.00 -28.71 0.61
N ASN A 140 6.28 -28.31 -0.44
CA ASN A 140 6.84 -27.51 -1.52
C ASN A 140 7.17 -26.09 -1.03
N LEU A 141 6.29 -25.46 -0.26
CA LEU A 141 6.54 -24.17 0.37
C LEU A 141 7.81 -24.20 1.21
N LYS A 142 7.96 -25.18 2.11
CA LYS A 142 9.16 -25.31 2.97
C LYS A 142 10.46 -25.51 2.19
N ARG A 143 10.39 -25.96 0.94
CA ARG A 143 11.55 -26.16 0.04
C ARG A 143 11.81 -24.98 -0.89
N SER A 144 10.96 -23.95 -0.86
CA SER A 144 11.15 -22.74 -1.67
C SER A 144 12.53 -22.14 -1.44
N ALA A 145 13.19 -21.79 -2.53
CA ALA A 145 14.48 -21.11 -2.52
C ALA A 145 14.35 -19.61 -2.21
N ASN A 146 13.13 -19.09 -2.12
CA ASN A 146 12.86 -17.65 -1.92
C ASN A 146 12.45 -17.33 -0.48
N LEU A 147 12.28 -18.35 0.37
CA LEU A 147 12.01 -18.19 1.79
C LEU A 147 13.30 -18.09 2.60
N LEU A 148 13.25 -17.32 3.69
CA LEU A 148 14.38 -17.15 4.59
C LEU A 148 14.66 -18.43 5.37
N LYS A 149 15.86 -18.97 5.18
CA LYS A 149 16.48 -19.93 6.11
C LYS A 149 17.09 -19.18 7.29
N LEU A 150 17.39 -19.90 8.37
CA LEU A 150 18.21 -19.37 9.47
C LEU A 150 19.57 -18.93 8.92
N GLY A 151 19.79 -17.62 8.76
CA GLY A 151 20.99 -17.04 8.13
C GLY A 151 20.80 -16.39 6.76
N GLY A 152 19.64 -16.52 6.13
CA GLY A 152 19.32 -15.88 4.84
C GLY A 152 19.29 -16.87 3.68
N ARG A 153 18.90 -16.36 2.51
CA ARG A 153 18.60 -17.14 1.29
C ARG A 153 19.76 -18.03 0.82
N ASP A 154 21.00 -17.54 0.99
CA ASP A 154 22.24 -18.20 0.56
C ASP A 154 23.17 -18.59 1.73
N SER A 155 22.63 -18.68 2.94
CA SER A 155 23.43 -19.17 4.08
C SER A 155 23.61 -20.69 4.00
N GLU A 156 24.85 -21.16 4.17
CA GLU A 156 25.09 -22.55 4.53
C GLU A 156 24.42 -22.83 5.89
N ASP A 157 23.96 -24.08 6.12
CA ASP A 157 23.34 -24.51 7.39
C ASP A 157 24.22 -24.23 8.64
N ASN A 158 25.49 -23.90 8.44
CA ASN A 158 26.40 -23.33 9.44
C ASN A 158 26.15 -21.83 9.66
N PHE A 159 24.96 -21.49 10.15
CA PHE A 159 24.60 -20.14 10.56
C PHE A 159 25.58 -19.58 11.60
N TRP A 160 26.18 -18.43 11.30
CA TRP A 160 27.23 -17.81 12.13
C TRP A 160 26.76 -17.44 13.55
N ALA A 161 25.46 -17.26 13.76
CA ALA A 161 24.93 -16.91 15.07
C ALA A 161 24.93 -18.07 16.06
N TYR A 162 25.00 -19.33 15.59
CA TYR A 162 25.27 -20.51 16.43
C TYR A 162 26.69 -20.49 17.03
N ARG A 163 27.58 -19.60 16.57
CA ARG A 163 28.94 -19.43 17.09
C ARG A 163 29.01 -18.39 18.22
N SER A 164 27.90 -17.74 18.58
CA SER A 164 27.85 -16.75 19.67
C SER A 164 27.45 -17.40 21.00
N LYS A 165 28.01 -16.92 22.12
CA LYS A 165 27.60 -17.31 23.48
C LYS A 165 26.34 -16.57 23.98
N VAL A 166 25.67 -15.81 23.11
CA VAL A 166 24.47 -15.02 23.44
C VAL A 166 23.25 -15.92 23.32
N GLU A 167 22.52 -16.08 24.43
CA GLU A 167 21.33 -16.93 24.54
C GLU A 167 20.23 -16.51 23.55
N GLU A 168 19.73 -17.46 22.77
CA GLU A 168 18.58 -17.23 21.90
C GLU A 168 17.31 -17.27 22.74
N LYS A 169 16.73 -16.10 22.98
CA LYS A 169 15.45 -16.02 23.67
C LYS A 169 14.34 -16.56 22.75
N SER A 170 13.81 -17.72 23.11
CA SER A 170 12.55 -18.24 22.57
C SER A 170 11.36 -17.64 23.30
N TYR A 171 10.23 -17.50 22.60
CA TYR A 171 8.98 -17.02 23.17
C TYR A 171 7.93 -18.11 23.19
N SER A 172 7.06 -18.08 24.21
CA SER A 172 5.82 -18.86 24.19
C SER A 172 4.89 -18.35 23.09
N ALA A 173 3.88 -19.14 22.72
CA ALA A 173 2.88 -18.71 21.74
C ALA A 173 2.17 -17.42 22.18
N GLU A 174 1.85 -17.31 23.47
CA GLU A 174 1.20 -16.14 24.07
C GLU A 174 2.11 -14.91 24.06
N GLU A 175 3.40 -15.07 24.37
CA GLU A 175 4.37 -13.97 24.30
C GLU A 175 4.56 -13.47 22.87
N LEU A 176 4.56 -14.37 21.87
CA LEU A 176 4.64 -13.98 20.45
C LEU A 176 3.46 -13.11 20.01
N GLU A 177 2.27 -13.36 20.52
CA GLU A 177 1.09 -12.55 20.21
C GLU A 177 1.19 -11.10 20.70
N GLU A 178 2.04 -10.80 21.69
CA GLU A 178 2.29 -9.42 22.13
C GLU A 178 3.03 -8.58 21.07
N PHE A 179 3.80 -9.25 20.21
CA PHE A 179 4.57 -8.66 19.11
C PHE A 179 3.82 -8.69 17.78
N ARG A 180 2.67 -9.38 17.70
CA ARG A 180 1.90 -9.47 16.46
C ARG A 180 1.38 -8.10 16.04
N ILE A 181 1.54 -7.81 14.76
CA ILE A 181 0.99 -6.65 14.09
C ILE A 181 0.11 -7.11 12.91
N LEU A 182 -0.87 -6.28 12.56
CA LEU A 182 -1.83 -6.58 11.51
C LEU A 182 -1.94 -5.40 10.55
N PRO A 183 -1.94 -5.65 9.23
CA PRO A 183 -2.28 -4.62 8.25
C PRO A 183 -3.78 -4.31 8.31
N TYR A 184 -4.11 -3.04 8.43
CA TYR A 184 -5.49 -2.56 8.37
C TYR A 184 -5.53 -1.18 7.71
N GLN A 185 -6.24 -1.07 6.59
CA GLN A 185 -6.46 0.19 5.88
C GLN A 185 -5.16 1.02 5.67
N SER A 186 -4.11 0.41 5.10
CA SER A 186 -2.80 1.06 4.87
C SER A 186 -2.02 1.45 6.15
N LYS A 187 -2.48 1.00 7.32
CA LYS A 187 -1.82 1.20 8.62
C LYS A 187 -1.51 -0.14 9.27
N LEU A 188 -0.66 -0.09 10.29
CA LEU A 188 -0.35 -1.22 11.14
C LEU A 188 -1.02 -1.04 12.51
N ILE A 189 -1.81 -2.03 12.89
CA ILE A 189 -2.52 -2.10 14.17
C ILE A 189 -2.04 -3.31 14.97
N LYS A 190 -2.25 -3.26 16.28
CA LYS A 190 -1.97 -4.38 17.18
C LYS A 190 -3.19 -4.68 18.04
N PHE A 191 -3.34 -5.96 18.39
CA PHE A 191 -4.32 -6.35 19.38
C PHE A 191 -4.00 -5.76 20.74
N LYS A 192 -5.07 -5.48 21.47
CA LYS A 192 -5.00 -5.04 22.85
C LYS A 192 -6.10 -5.69 23.66
N ILE A 193 -5.70 -6.43 24.68
CA ILE A 193 -6.59 -6.92 25.73
C ILE A 193 -6.35 -6.05 26.96
N THR A 194 -7.39 -5.37 27.44
CA THR A 194 -7.36 -4.61 28.69
C THR A 194 -8.25 -5.28 29.74
N GLY A 195 -8.12 -4.88 31.01
CA GLY A 195 -8.91 -5.45 32.10
C GLY A 195 -8.34 -6.78 32.62
N LYS A 196 -9.07 -7.41 33.54
CA LYS A 196 -8.69 -8.69 34.17
C LYS A 196 -9.92 -9.60 34.24
N GLN A 197 -9.71 -10.91 34.13
CA GLN A 197 -10.77 -11.93 34.26
C GLN A 197 -11.99 -11.63 33.36
N ASP A 198 -13.16 -11.40 33.94
CA ASP A 198 -14.43 -11.21 33.21
C ASP A 198 -14.64 -9.77 32.73
N GLU A 199 -13.84 -8.82 33.25
CA GLU A 199 -13.81 -7.41 32.84
C GLU A 199 -12.82 -7.20 31.67
N ARG A 200 -12.30 -8.28 31.07
CA ARG A 200 -11.41 -8.19 29.90
C ARG A 200 -12.16 -7.60 28.70
N ARG A 201 -11.51 -6.68 27.99
CA ARG A 201 -12.00 -6.09 26.73
C ARG A 201 -10.96 -6.29 25.65
N LEU A 202 -11.41 -6.61 24.43
CA LEU A 202 -10.55 -6.75 23.26
C LEU A 202 -10.78 -5.57 22.34
N GLY A 203 -9.71 -4.93 21.92
CA GLY A 203 -9.71 -3.88 20.90
C GLY A 203 -8.36 -3.81 20.20
N PHE A 204 -8.09 -2.66 19.58
CA PHE A 204 -6.88 -2.42 18.81
C PHE A 204 -6.23 -1.09 19.20
N ASP A 205 -4.92 -1.02 19.03
CA ASP A 205 -4.15 0.23 19.05
C ASP A 205 -3.36 0.35 17.75
N TYR A 206 -3.04 1.57 17.33
CA TYR A 206 -2.02 1.77 16.29
C TYR A 206 -0.64 1.34 16.81
N VAL A 207 0.10 0.64 15.96
CA VAL A 207 1.49 0.25 16.25
C VAL A 207 2.35 1.50 16.41
N SER A 208 3.31 1.50 17.32
CA SER A 208 4.30 2.57 17.40
C SER A 208 5.67 2.01 17.73
N THR A 209 6.68 2.43 16.97
CA THR A 209 8.09 2.14 17.27
C THR A 209 8.72 3.21 18.15
N ASP A 210 8.00 4.26 18.58
CA ASP A 210 8.55 5.41 19.33
C ASP A 210 9.26 5.01 20.63
N LYS A 211 8.85 3.89 21.23
CA LYS A 211 9.40 3.32 22.47
C LYS A 211 10.36 2.15 22.23
N LEU A 212 10.61 1.81 20.96
CA LEU A 212 11.56 0.78 20.57
C LEU A 212 12.90 1.42 20.26
N ALA A 213 13.94 0.63 20.51
CA ALA A 213 15.33 0.98 20.32
C ALA A 213 16.02 -0.32 19.91
N ILE A 214 16.63 -0.32 18.73
CA ILE A 214 17.52 -1.40 18.33
C ILE A 214 18.90 -1.05 18.88
N LYS A 215 19.34 -1.86 19.85
CA LYS A 215 20.72 -1.81 20.31
C LYS A 215 21.59 -2.62 19.36
N ALA A 216 22.75 -2.09 19.04
CA ALA A 216 23.79 -2.74 18.28
C ALA A 216 25.14 -2.38 18.90
N LYS A 217 26.21 -2.98 18.39
CA LYS A 217 27.57 -2.63 18.77
C LYS A 217 28.37 -2.32 17.52
N ASP A 218 28.90 -1.11 17.44
CA ASP A 218 29.93 -0.77 16.46
C ASP A 218 31.13 -1.67 16.74
N THR A 219 31.45 -2.51 15.78
CA THR A 219 32.49 -3.53 15.90
C THR A 219 33.89 -2.96 15.70
N PHE A 220 34.01 -1.79 15.06
CA PHE A 220 35.26 -1.07 14.87
C PHE A 220 35.64 -0.27 16.11
N THR A 221 34.70 0.50 16.67
CA THR A 221 34.94 1.29 17.89
C THR A 221 34.65 0.51 19.18
N MET A 222 34.04 -0.67 19.08
CA MET A 222 33.51 -1.47 20.19
C MET A 222 32.51 -0.69 21.07
N GLN A 223 31.87 0.36 20.53
CA GLN A 223 30.89 1.18 21.22
C GLN A 223 29.46 0.72 20.95
N ASP A 224 28.59 0.93 21.93
CA ASP A 224 27.16 0.65 21.77
C ASP A 224 26.54 1.68 20.82
N GLU A 225 25.82 1.19 19.82
CA GLU A 225 24.97 2.01 18.95
C GLU A 225 23.50 1.80 19.29
N ASP A 226 22.74 2.89 19.29
CA ASP A 226 21.30 2.86 19.55
C ASP A 226 20.54 3.48 18.38
N TYR A 227 19.81 2.64 17.66
CA TYR A 227 18.87 3.06 16.63
C TYR A 227 17.49 3.24 17.26
N LYS A 228 17.30 4.43 17.81
CA LYS A 228 16.03 4.84 18.43
C LYS A 228 14.89 4.83 17.43
N GLN A 229 13.69 4.57 17.93
CA GLN A 229 12.44 4.58 17.16
C GLN A 229 12.35 3.52 16.07
N ARG A 230 13.24 2.52 16.08
CA ARG A 230 13.24 1.40 15.14
C ARG A 230 12.92 0.08 15.84
N GLY A 231 12.25 -0.81 15.12
CA GLY A 231 11.97 -2.18 15.55
C GLY A 231 12.38 -3.20 14.49
N ILE A 232 12.63 -4.44 14.93
CA ILE A 232 12.84 -5.59 14.06
C ILE A 232 11.49 -6.21 13.75
N TYR A 233 11.23 -6.45 12.46
CA TYR A 233 10.00 -7.05 11.99
C TYR A 233 10.26 -8.37 11.26
N THR A 234 9.26 -9.26 11.28
CA THR A 234 9.27 -10.53 10.54
C THR A 234 7.94 -10.77 9.86
N VAL A 235 7.97 -11.20 8.60
CA VAL A 235 6.80 -11.65 7.83
C VAL A 235 6.98 -13.11 7.49
N HIS A 236 5.98 -13.94 7.79
CA HIS A 236 5.96 -15.36 7.48
C HIS A 236 5.18 -15.66 6.20
N CYS A 237 5.39 -16.85 5.63
CA CYS A 237 4.71 -17.22 4.39
C CYS A 237 3.18 -17.34 4.54
N ASN A 238 2.63 -17.58 5.73
CA ASN A 238 1.18 -17.47 5.96
C ASN A 238 0.66 -16.03 5.99
N GLY A 239 1.52 -15.01 5.88
CA GLY A 239 1.16 -13.60 6.05
C GLY A 239 1.20 -13.10 7.50
N SER A 240 1.61 -13.93 8.47
CA SER A 240 1.78 -13.47 9.85
C SER A 240 2.90 -12.45 9.95
N PHE A 241 2.66 -11.39 10.72
CA PHE A 241 3.55 -10.24 10.84
C PHE A 241 3.83 -9.93 12.32
N PHE A 242 5.10 -9.83 12.70
CA PHE A 242 5.54 -9.46 14.04
C PHE A 242 6.48 -8.25 14.00
N LEU A 243 6.50 -7.48 15.09
CA LEU A 243 7.38 -6.33 15.27
C LEU A 243 7.76 -6.17 16.76
N GLY A 244 9.03 -5.96 17.03
CA GLY A 244 9.50 -5.62 18.37
C GLY A 244 10.97 -5.21 18.45
N ARG A 245 11.58 -5.39 19.62
CA ARG A 245 12.99 -5.04 19.88
C ARG A 245 13.94 -6.14 19.39
N SER A 246 15.19 -5.78 19.10
CA SER A 246 16.26 -6.78 18.96
C SER A 246 16.54 -7.47 20.30
N LEU A 247 16.76 -8.79 20.30
CA LEU A 247 17.12 -9.56 21.50
C LEU A 247 18.57 -10.03 21.54
N ALA A 248 19.33 -9.84 20.45
CA ALA A 248 20.72 -10.25 20.37
C ALA A 248 21.61 -9.11 19.85
N PRO A 249 21.66 -7.96 20.54
CA PRO A 249 22.38 -6.77 20.07
C PRO A 249 23.92 -6.95 20.03
N ASP A 250 24.46 -7.94 20.75
CA ASP A 250 25.90 -8.13 20.99
C ASP A 250 26.59 -9.13 20.05
N ARG A 251 25.93 -9.62 19.00
CA ARG A 251 26.53 -10.61 18.07
C ARG A 251 27.43 -9.89 17.04
N THR A 252 28.72 -10.24 17.02
CA THR A 252 29.72 -9.69 16.06
C THR A 252 30.34 -10.82 15.23
N SER A 253 30.61 -10.56 13.94
CA SER A 253 31.46 -11.42 13.09
C SER A 253 32.90 -10.89 13.10
N ILE A 254 33.88 -11.75 13.37
CA ILE A 254 35.30 -11.37 13.46
C ILE A 254 36.04 -11.56 12.11
N LEU A 255 35.47 -12.32 11.16
CA LEU A 255 36.20 -12.82 9.97
C LEU A 255 35.74 -12.24 8.62
N PHE A 256 34.62 -11.52 8.56
CA PHE A 256 34.10 -10.84 7.37
C PHE A 256 33.56 -9.47 7.78
N ASP A 257 33.49 -8.50 6.84
CA ASP A 257 33.07 -7.11 7.09
C ASP A 257 32.03 -7.03 8.22
N PRO A 258 32.40 -6.46 9.38
CA PRO A 258 31.77 -6.79 10.65
C PRO A 258 30.50 -5.96 10.87
N GLU A 259 29.42 -6.31 10.18
CA GLU A 259 28.10 -5.73 10.43
C GLU A 259 27.48 -6.30 11.71
N ALA A 260 26.82 -5.45 12.51
CA ALA A 260 26.14 -5.87 13.73
C ALA A 260 25.01 -6.86 13.41
N ILE A 261 25.09 -8.07 14.00
CA ILE A 261 24.17 -9.17 13.71
C ILE A 261 22.91 -8.97 14.58
N LEU A 262 21.81 -8.44 14.01
CA LEU A 262 20.47 -8.25 14.66
C LEU A 262 19.45 -9.39 14.38
N HIS A 263 19.08 -10.20 15.40
CA HIS A 263 18.28 -11.45 15.20
C HIS A 263 16.79 -11.21 15.06
N PRO A 264 16.13 -11.79 14.04
CA PRO A 264 14.67 -11.88 14.03
C PRO A 264 14.24 -12.76 15.20
N SER A 265 13.85 -12.15 16.30
CA SER A 265 13.51 -12.89 17.51
C SER A 265 12.08 -13.44 17.48
N TYR A 266 11.36 -13.14 16.41
CA TYR A 266 9.94 -13.37 16.26
C TYR A 266 9.73 -14.37 15.13
N ALA A 267 9.90 -15.64 15.46
CA ALA A 267 9.50 -16.73 14.58
C ALA A 267 8.11 -17.24 15.02
N ASP A 268 7.21 -17.42 14.06
CA ASP A 268 5.94 -18.15 14.18
C ASP A 268 6.20 -19.65 14.47
N SER A 269 6.78 -19.91 15.65
CA SER A 269 7.36 -21.20 16.05
C SER A 269 6.32 -22.30 16.15
N TYR A 270 5.07 -21.95 16.47
CA TYR A 270 3.98 -22.88 16.68
C TYR A 270 3.22 -23.24 15.39
N SER A 271 3.31 -22.44 14.32
CA SER A 271 2.81 -22.86 12.98
C SER A 271 3.86 -23.62 12.16
N HIS A 272 5.13 -23.56 12.56
CA HIS A 272 6.27 -24.15 11.85
C HIS A 272 6.39 -23.65 10.39
N LEU A 273 5.94 -22.43 10.14
CA LEU A 273 5.98 -21.83 8.81
C LEU A 273 7.22 -20.95 8.63
N PRO A 274 7.92 -21.09 7.50
CA PRO A 274 9.13 -20.33 7.21
C PRO A 274 8.86 -18.83 7.13
N MET A 275 9.90 -18.06 7.45
CA MET A 275 9.89 -16.62 7.25
C MET A 275 9.98 -16.32 5.75
N PHE A 276 9.18 -15.38 5.29
CA PHE A 276 9.30 -14.80 3.95
C PHE A 276 10.29 -13.63 3.97
N MET A 277 10.26 -12.80 5.01
CA MET A 277 11.11 -11.62 5.12
C MET A 277 11.37 -11.24 6.58
N ALA A 278 12.53 -10.63 6.84
CA ALA A 278 12.83 -9.92 8.08
C ALA A 278 13.57 -8.61 7.80
N GLY A 279 13.37 -7.62 8.65
CA GLY A 279 13.85 -6.26 8.40
C GLY A 279 13.75 -5.33 9.60
N GLN A 280 14.05 -4.06 9.37
CA GLN A 280 13.83 -2.96 10.30
C GLN A 280 12.67 -2.09 9.81
N ALA A 281 11.91 -1.56 10.77
CA ALA A 281 10.85 -0.63 10.48
C ALA A 281 10.84 0.55 11.45
N GLU A 282 10.43 1.71 10.93
CA GLU A 282 10.11 2.92 11.69
C GLU A 282 8.65 3.25 11.44
N ILE A 283 7.81 3.15 12.47
CA ILE A 283 6.36 3.23 12.37
C ILE A 283 5.84 4.19 13.46
N PRO A 284 5.76 5.50 13.20
CA PRO A 284 5.02 6.41 14.06
C PRO A 284 3.51 6.20 13.92
N ARG A 285 2.86 5.77 15.00
CA ARG A 285 1.38 5.68 15.11
C ARG A 285 0.70 4.94 13.94
N GLY A 286 1.24 3.79 13.58
CA GLY A 286 0.68 2.86 12.61
C GLY A 286 1.07 3.17 11.17
N GLU A 287 1.78 4.27 10.91
CA GLU A 287 2.19 4.67 9.57
C GLU A 287 3.68 4.37 9.34
N PRO A 288 4.02 3.41 8.46
CA PRO A 288 5.41 3.09 8.18
C PRO A 288 6.11 4.23 7.43
N GLN A 289 7.14 4.80 8.04
CA GLN A 289 8.04 5.79 7.43
C GLN A 289 9.27 5.15 6.80
N MET A 290 9.67 3.99 7.30
CA MET A 290 10.76 3.19 6.75
C MET A 290 10.43 1.72 6.91
N ILE A 291 10.65 0.95 5.85
CA ILE A 291 10.61 -0.51 5.85
C ILE A 291 11.78 -0.96 4.99
N ASP A 292 12.71 -1.70 5.57
CA ASP A 292 13.82 -2.31 4.85
C ASP A 292 13.79 -3.83 4.93
N GLY A 293 14.38 -4.48 3.93
CA GLY A 293 14.88 -5.85 4.08
C GLY A 293 16.23 -5.77 4.74
N GLY A 294 16.47 -6.66 5.72
CA GLY A 294 17.71 -6.67 6.48
C GLY A 294 17.53 -6.33 7.95
N SER A 295 17.10 -7.31 8.75
CA SER A 295 17.65 -7.33 10.11
C SER A 295 19.14 -7.64 9.94
N GLY A 296 20.04 -7.03 10.71
CA GLY A 296 21.51 -7.14 10.55
C GLY A 296 22.11 -8.57 10.51
N HIS A 297 21.28 -9.61 10.51
CA HIS A 297 21.61 -11.00 10.17
C HIS A 297 21.57 -11.34 8.67
N PHE A 298 20.73 -10.66 7.91
CA PHE A 298 20.43 -10.99 6.54
C PHE A 298 20.94 -9.86 5.67
N LYS A 299 21.98 -10.13 4.88
CA LYS A 299 22.29 -9.23 3.78
C LYS A 299 21.10 -9.25 2.84
N PRO A 300 20.41 -8.12 2.62
CA PRO A 300 19.20 -8.11 1.82
C PRO A 300 19.57 -8.47 0.40
N ASP A 301 18.95 -9.53 -0.15
CA ASP A 301 19.04 -9.78 -1.58
C ASP A 301 18.02 -8.91 -2.32
N TYR A 302 18.43 -8.41 -3.48
CA TYR A 302 17.61 -7.49 -4.27
C TYR A 302 16.26 -8.11 -4.64
N GLU A 303 16.25 -9.38 -5.04
CA GLU A 303 15.04 -10.05 -5.53
C GLU A 303 14.02 -10.30 -4.42
N GLN A 304 14.44 -10.85 -3.28
CA GLN A 304 13.57 -11.03 -2.12
C GLN A 304 13.07 -9.70 -1.58
N THR A 305 13.96 -8.70 -1.48
CA THR A 305 13.57 -7.36 -1.05
C THR A 305 12.51 -6.80 -2.00
N ASN A 306 12.71 -6.90 -3.31
CA ASN A 306 11.76 -6.40 -4.30
C ASN A 306 10.41 -7.13 -4.25
N GLN A 307 10.41 -8.46 -4.12
CA GLN A 307 9.19 -9.26 -3.92
C GLN A 307 8.44 -8.83 -2.66
N ALA A 308 9.15 -8.55 -1.58
CA ALA A 308 8.52 -8.13 -0.35
C ALA A 308 8.03 -6.68 -0.36
N MET A 309 8.78 -5.78 -1.01
CA MET A 309 8.32 -4.41 -1.25
C MET A 309 7.04 -4.41 -2.09
N ALA A 310 6.93 -5.32 -3.07
CA ALA A 310 5.69 -5.50 -3.84
C ALA A 310 4.53 -5.96 -2.94
N PHE A 311 4.74 -6.99 -2.12
CA PHE A 311 3.73 -7.46 -1.16
C PHE A 311 3.26 -6.35 -0.20
N PHE A 312 4.18 -5.57 0.37
CA PHE A 312 3.83 -4.45 1.25
C PHE A 312 3.13 -3.30 0.50
N ARG A 313 3.45 -3.07 -0.78
CA ARG A 313 2.75 -2.08 -1.60
C ARG A 313 1.32 -2.52 -1.88
N ASP A 314 1.09 -3.80 -2.15
CA ASP A 314 -0.24 -4.37 -2.35
C ASP A 314 -1.10 -4.27 -1.09
N LEU A 315 -0.48 -4.38 0.09
CA LEU A 315 -1.12 -4.12 1.39
C LEU A 315 -1.36 -2.63 1.68
N GLY A 316 -0.82 -1.72 0.87
CA GLY A 316 -0.85 -0.28 1.11
C GLY A 316 0.06 0.20 2.25
N ILE A 317 0.96 -0.66 2.73
CA ILE A 317 1.91 -0.35 3.81
C ILE A 317 3.04 0.54 3.29
N ILE A 318 3.60 0.19 2.13
CA ILE A 318 4.62 1.00 1.44
C ILE A 318 3.92 1.97 0.50
N ASN A 319 4.36 3.23 0.57
CA ASN A 319 3.84 4.33 -0.22
C ASN A 319 4.98 5.26 -0.70
N ASN A 320 4.63 6.31 -1.44
CA ASN A 320 5.58 7.24 -2.06
C ASN A 320 6.55 7.92 -1.07
N HIS A 321 6.19 7.96 0.22
CA HIS A 321 6.96 8.59 1.29
C HIS A 321 7.71 7.57 2.16
N THR A 322 7.44 6.28 1.98
CA THR A 322 8.13 5.23 2.72
C THR A 322 9.54 5.07 2.19
N LYS A 323 10.52 5.14 3.08
CA LYS A 323 11.92 4.85 2.74
C LYS A 323 12.12 3.34 2.66
N ILE A 324 12.75 2.89 1.58
CA ILE A 324 13.05 1.48 1.30
C ILE A 324 14.55 1.31 1.02
N PRO A 325 15.09 0.07 1.05
CA PRO A 325 16.49 -0.19 0.80
C PRO A 325 16.89 0.24 -0.60
N TYR A 326 18.01 0.97 -0.69
CA TYR A 326 18.60 1.31 -1.97
C TYR A 326 19.57 0.22 -2.41
N PHE A 327 19.41 -0.24 -3.65
CA PHE A 327 20.39 -1.12 -4.29
C PHE A 327 21.06 -0.36 -5.43
N ALA A 328 22.33 -0.02 -5.25
CA ALA A 328 23.12 0.69 -6.25
C ALA A 328 23.31 -0.19 -7.49
N LEU A 329 23.16 0.39 -8.68
CA LEU A 329 23.49 -0.32 -9.92
C LEU A 329 24.99 -0.16 -10.21
N SER A 330 25.72 -1.27 -10.23
CA SER A 330 27.12 -1.34 -10.63
C SER A 330 27.33 -2.53 -11.56
N GLU A 331 27.96 -2.31 -12.72
CA GLU A 331 28.29 -3.38 -13.69
C GLU A 331 27.09 -4.29 -14.03
N ASN A 332 25.90 -3.70 -14.22
CA ASN A 332 24.63 -4.39 -14.48
C ASN A 332 24.11 -5.28 -13.34
N LYS A 333 24.66 -5.15 -12.12
CA LYS A 333 24.17 -5.81 -10.92
C LYS A 333 23.71 -4.80 -9.88
N ARG A 334 22.65 -5.15 -9.16
CA ARG A 334 22.13 -4.39 -8.02
C ARG A 334 22.86 -4.84 -6.76
N ILE A 335 23.64 -3.94 -6.15
CA ILE A 335 24.42 -4.19 -4.95
C ILE A 335 23.75 -3.46 -3.79
N TYR A 336 23.56 -4.14 -2.66
CA TYR A 336 23.01 -3.54 -1.45
C TYR A 336 23.82 -2.30 -1.03
N SER A 337 23.10 -1.26 -0.60
CA SER A 337 23.66 -0.05 0.01
C SER A 337 22.97 0.18 1.35
N ASP A 338 23.72 0.67 2.33
CA ASP A 338 23.22 0.99 3.69
C ASP A 338 22.25 2.19 3.74
N GLN A 339 21.75 2.64 2.59
CA GLN A 339 20.91 3.81 2.48
C GLN A 339 19.45 3.41 2.27
N ASN A 340 18.58 3.98 3.08
CA ASN A 340 17.13 3.92 2.88
C ASN A 340 16.65 5.22 2.24
N MET A 341 15.92 5.12 1.13
CA MET A 341 15.41 6.28 0.40
C MET A 341 14.05 6.01 -0.22
N ILE A 342 13.32 7.08 -0.51
CA ILE A 342 12.07 6.98 -1.28
C ILE A 342 12.39 6.68 -2.76
N GLU A 343 11.44 6.07 -3.46
CA GLU A 343 11.58 5.69 -4.88
C GLU A 343 12.02 6.85 -5.78
N LEU A 344 11.46 8.03 -5.54
CA LEU A 344 11.76 9.22 -6.34
C LEU A 344 13.24 9.64 -6.21
N THR A 345 13.83 9.52 -5.01
CA THR A 345 15.25 9.80 -4.78
C THR A 345 16.14 8.72 -5.38
N ALA A 346 15.73 7.45 -5.27
CA ALA A 346 16.46 6.32 -5.87
C ALA A 346 16.57 6.47 -7.39
N LEU A 347 15.52 6.96 -8.05
CA LEU A 347 15.49 7.20 -9.50
C LEU A 347 16.62 8.13 -9.97
N ILE A 348 16.85 9.25 -9.26
CA ILE A 348 17.91 10.21 -9.61
C ILE A 348 19.29 9.61 -9.30
N LYS A 349 19.41 8.90 -8.18
CA LYS A 349 20.66 8.28 -7.78
C LYS A 349 21.11 7.19 -8.75
N ASP A 350 20.17 6.41 -9.27
CA ASP A 350 20.41 5.44 -10.33
C ASP A 350 20.90 6.12 -11.60
N TYR A 351 20.25 7.21 -12.03
CA TYR A 351 20.67 7.96 -13.20
C TYR A 351 22.12 8.49 -13.08
N ILE A 352 22.47 9.06 -11.91
CA ILE A 352 23.83 9.53 -11.62
C ILE A 352 24.83 8.37 -11.71
N SER A 353 24.50 7.24 -11.08
CA SER A 353 25.40 6.08 -10.99
C SER A 353 25.61 5.42 -12.36
N ILE A 354 24.54 5.20 -13.12
CA ILE A 354 24.56 4.61 -14.48
C ILE A 354 25.43 5.44 -15.42
N ASN A 355 25.29 6.77 -15.36
CA ASN A 355 25.98 7.68 -16.27
C ASN A 355 27.33 8.18 -15.71
N ARG A 356 27.76 7.70 -14.53
CA ARG A 356 29.01 8.09 -13.86
C ARG A 356 29.17 9.61 -13.73
N LEU A 357 28.09 10.29 -13.36
CA LEU A 357 28.06 11.75 -13.24
C LEU A 357 28.52 12.20 -11.85
N ASP A 358 29.08 13.41 -11.74
CA ASP A 358 29.25 14.06 -10.44
C ASP A 358 27.87 14.45 -9.88
N PRO A 359 27.44 13.91 -8.72
CA PRO A 359 26.13 14.24 -8.14
C PRO A 359 25.90 15.74 -7.97
N ARG A 360 26.95 16.53 -7.74
CA ARG A 360 26.86 17.99 -7.55
C ARG A 360 26.50 18.74 -8.83
N SER A 361 26.71 18.12 -9.99
CA SER A 361 26.44 18.71 -11.30
C SER A 361 25.03 18.41 -11.82
N VAL A 362 24.31 17.48 -11.20
CA VAL A 362 23.00 17.01 -11.67
C VAL A 362 21.87 17.80 -11.01
N THR A 363 21.51 18.94 -11.62
CA THR A 363 20.31 19.73 -11.26
C THR A 363 19.08 19.30 -12.07
N LEU A 364 17.89 19.82 -11.72
CA LEU A 364 16.68 19.59 -12.52
C LEU A 364 16.80 20.15 -13.95
N GLU A 365 17.45 21.30 -14.11
CA GLU A 365 17.75 21.88 -15.43
C GLU A 365 18.69 20.98 -16.23
N TYR A 366 19.71 20.40 -15.57
CA TYR A 366 20.59 19.42 -16.21
C TYR A 366 19.81 18.20 -16.70
N ILE A 367 18.94 17.63 -15.86
CA ILE A 367 18.10 16.48 -16.23
C ILE A 367 17.13 16.87 -17.35
N LYS A 368 16.54 18.07 -17.31
CA LYS A 368 15.65 18.55 -18.39
C LYS A 368 16.37 18.57 -19.74
N ALA A 369 17.62 19.00 -19.77
CA ALA A 369 18.42 19.10 -20.99
C ALA A 369 18.93 17.75 -21.50
N HIS A 370 19.35 16.84 -20.62
CA HIS A 370 20.06 15.61 -21.00
C HIS A 370 19.19 14.34 -20.90
N ALA A 371 18.15 14.34 -20.09
CA ALA A 371 17.23 13.23 -19.87
C ALA A 371 15.78 13.72 -19.67
N PRO A 372 15.16 14.34 -20.69
CA PRO A 372 13.86 15.02 -20.55
C PRO A 372 12.73 14.09 -20.08
N ALA A 373 12.73 12.82 -20.49
CA ALA A 373 11.78 11.81 -20.00
C ALA A 373 11.91 11.56 -18.49
N LEU A 374 13.15 11.50 -17.98
CA LEU A 374 13.42 11.39 -16.55
C LEU A 374 12.98 12.66 -15.80
N HIS A 375 13.25 13.83 -16.36
CA HIS A 375 12.79 15.11 -15.81
C HIS A 375 11.26 15.14 -15.66
N THR A 376 10.52 14.80 -16.71
CA THR A 376 9.05 14.77 -16.67
C THR A 376 8.54 13.77 -15.65
N HIS A 377 9.12 12.57 -15.59
CA HIS A 377 8.76 11.58 -14.57
C HIS A 377 9.01 12.14 -13.16
N TYR A 378 10.20 12.69 -12.89
CA TYR A 378 10.53 13.23 -11.58
C TYR A 378 9.58 14.37 -11.18
N GLN A 379 9.36 15.33 -12.09
CA GLN A 379 8.51 16.48 -11.85
C GLN A 379 7.06 16.07 -11.54
N MET A 380 6.48 15.20 -12.36
CA MET A 380 5.10 14.76 -12.18
C MET A 380 4.93 13.93 -10.90
N GLN A 381 5.88 13.06 -10.57
CA GLN A 381 5.82 12.31 -9.32
C GLN A 381 6.03 13.21 -8.09
N SER A 382 6.91 14.22 -8.18
CA SER A 382 7.07 15.22 -7.10
C SER A 382 5.77 15.98 -6.87
N LEU A 383 5.04 16.37 -7.92
CA LEU A 383 3.75 17.04 -7.78
C LEU A 383 2.73 16.21 -7.01
N ILE A 384 2.68 14.90 -7.25
CA ILE A 384 1.85 13.95 -6.50
C ILE A 384 2.30 13.91 -5.04
N ASN A 385 3.59 13.63 -4.80
CA ASN A 385 4.15 13.46 -3.46
C ASN A 385 3.93 14.71 -2.60
N ASP A 386 4.14 15.90 -3.16
CA ASP A 386 4.10 17.17 -2.42
C ASP A 386 2.66 17.66 -2.13
N GLU A 387 1.63 17.08 -2.74
CA GLU A 387 0.26 17.62 -2.66
C GLU A 387 -0.27 17.65 -1.23
N TRP A 388 0.03 16.63 -0.41
CA TRP A 388 -0.38 16.60 0.99
C TRP A 388 0.25 17.72 1.81
N MET A 389 1.56 17.95 1.64
CA MET A 389 2.28 19.03 2.34
C MET A 389 1.76 20.41 1.92
N LYS A 390 1.51 20.61 0.62
CA LYS A 390 0.91 21.86 0.11
C LYS A 390 -0.47 22.08 0.69
N TRP A 391 -1.31 21.05 0.67
CA TRP A 391 -2.65 21.09 1.25
C TRP A 391 -2.60 21.43 2.74
N GLN A 392 -1.77 20.75 3.55
CA GLN A 392 -1.65 21.04 4.99
C GLN A 392 -1.22 22.49 5.26
N LYS A 393 -0.30 23.02 4.45
CA LYS A 393 0.16 24.41 4.56
C LYS A 393 -0.96 25.40 4.23
N GLU A 394 -1.67 25.19 3.13
CA GLU A 394 -2.73 26.09 2.63
C GLU A 394 -4.01 26.01 3.47
N SER A 395 -4.37 24.83 3.97
CA SER A 395 -5.62 24.56 4.69
C SER A 395 -5.52 24.74 6.21
N SER A 396 -4.35 25.16 6.72
CA SER A 396 -4.12 25.39 8.15
C SER A 396 -4.97 26.54 8.68
N VAL A 397 -5.69 26.30 9.77
CA VAL A 397 -6.52 27.30 10.45
C VAL A 397 -6.22 27.25 11.95
N ILE A 398 -5.98 28.42 12.55
CA ILE A 398 -5.76 28.56 14.00
C ILE A 398 -7.09 28.34 14.73
N PHE A 399 -7.09 27.46 15.75
CA PHE A 399 -8.26 27.00 16.51
C PHE A 399 -9.34 26.36 15.62
N ASP A 400 -9.06 25.15 15.16
CA ASP A 400 -9.89 24.45 14.20
C ASP A 400 -10.62 23.23 14.78
N TYR A 401 -11.87 23.08 14.35
CA TYR A 401 -12.68 21.88 14.53
C TYR A 401 -13.15 21.44 13.13
N PRO A 402 -12.34 20.63 12.42
CA PRO A 402 -12.65 20.28 11.04
C PRO A 402 -13.97 19.51 10.98
N SER A 403 -14.83 19.88 10.03
CA SER A 403 -16.05 19.13 9.72
C SER A 403 -15.70 17.73 9.19
N ASP A 404 -16.64 16.78 9.25
CA ASP A 404 -16.46 15.45 8.67
C ASP A 404 -16.10 15.52 7.17
N ARG A 405 -16.61 16.53 6.45
CA ARG A 405 -16.27 16.79 5.05
C ARG A 405 -14.83 17.27 4.89
N THR A 406 -14.33 18.09 5.81
CA THR A 406 -12.91 18.52 5.83
C THR A 406 -12.00 17.34 6.15
N LEU A 407 -12.37 16.50 7.13
CA LEU A 407 -11.63 15.28 7.45
C LEU A 407 -11.59 14.32 6.27
N ARG A 408 -12.70 14.14 5.56
CA ARG A 408 -12.74 13.32 4.35
C ARG A 408 -11.84 13.89 3.25
N LEU A 409 -11.86 15.21 3.04
CA LEU A 409 -10.97 15.86 2.08
C LEU A 409 -9.49 15.66 2.45
N HIS A 410 -9.13 15.75 3.73
CA HIS A 410 -7.78 15.46 4.20
C HIS A 410 -7.36 14.04 3.85
N GLU A 411 -8.20 13.06 4.17
CA GLU A 411 -7.95 11.63 3.93
C GLU A 411 -7.69 11.33 2.45
N VAL A 412 -8.52 11.85 1.54
CA VAL A 412 -8.36 11.56 0.11
C VAL A 412 -7.15 12.26 -0.50
N VAL A 413 -6.79 13.47 -0.06
CA VAL A 413 -5.58 14.18 -0.52
C VAL A 413 -4.32 13.47 -0.03
N GLU A 414 -4.30 13.06 1.24
CA GLU A 414 -3.23 12.26 1.81
C GLU A 414 -3.06 10.94 1.04
N ARG A 415 -4.16 10.23 0.76
CA ARG A 415 -4.15 8.99 0.01
C ARG A 415 -3.65 9.18 -1.42
N PHE A 416 -4.05 10.25 -2.10
CA PHE A 416 -3.53 10.60 -3.42
C PHE A 416 -2.01 10.81 -3.38
N SER A 417 -1.52 11.60 -2.43
CA SER A 417 -0.08 11.85 -2.26
C SER A 417 0.72 10.58 -1.94
N LYS A 418 0.16 9.68 -1.14
CA LYS A 418 0.80 8.41 -0.75
C LYS A 418 0.83 7.39 -1.90
N PHE A 419 -0.23 7.27 -2.70
CA PHE A 419 -0.40 6.14 -3.62
C PHE A 419 -0.49 6.50 -5.10
N GLY A 420 -0.59 7.79 -5.45
CA GLY A 420 -0.55 8.23 -6.83
C GLY A 420 0.81 7.89 -7.47
N ASN A 421 0.79 7.39 -8.70
CA ASN A 421 1.99 6.97 -9.41
C ASN A 421 1.93 7.43 -10.87
N TYR A 422 2.89 8.27 -11.25
CA TYR A 422 3.00 8.80 -12.61
C TYR A 422 2.99 7.72 -13.71
N ARG A 423 3.53 6.53 -13.43
CA ARG A 423 3.58 5.41 -14.37
C ARG A 423 2.27 4.61 -14.47
N HIS A 424 1.33 4.84 -13.55
CA HIS A 424 0.01 4.20 -13.54
C HIS A 424 -1.09 5.26 -13.67
N PRO A 425 -1.30 5.81 -14.89
CA PRO A 425 -2.22 6.91 -15.12
C PRO A 425 -3.66 6.61 -14.70
N GLU A 426 -4.18 5.40 -14.96
CA GLU A 426 -5.55 5.01 -14.59
C GLU A 426 -5.77 5.00 -13.07
N LYS A 427 -4.87 4.35 -12.33
CA LYS A 427 -4.93 4.29 -10.86
C LYS A 427 -4.79 5.68 -10.24
N THR A 428 -3.92 6.51 -10.80
CA THR A 428 -3.71 7.89 -10.33
C THR A 428 -4.91 8.77 -10.64
N LEU A 429 -5.52 8.62 -11.81
CA LEU A 429 -6.75 9.33 -12.18
C LEU A 429 -7.90 8.97 -11.25
N ALA A 430 -8.07 7.70 -10.89
CA ALA A 430 -9.08 7.28 -9.92
C ALA A 430 -8.87 7.92 -8.53
N LEU A 431 -7.62 8.08 -8.08
CA LEU A 431 -7.31 8.80 -6.85
C LEU A 431 -7.65 10.30 -6.96
N LEU A 432 -7.34 10.94 -8.09
CA LEU A 432 -7.70 12.34 -8.35
C LEU A 432 -9.22 12.54 -8.40
N GLN A 433 -9.97 11.62 -9.00
CA GLN A 433 -11.44 11.64 -9.02
C GLN A 433 -12.02 11.57 -7.60
N ASN A 434 -11.47 10.74 -6.71
CA ASN A 434 -11.87 10.71 -5.30
C ASN A 434 -11.62 12.06 -4.59
N VAL A 435 -10.51 12.73 -4.90
CA VAL A 435 -10.23 14.08 -4.38
C VAL A 435 -11.26 15.07 -4.91
N GLN A 436 -11.55 15.04 -6.22
CA GLN A 436 -12.54 15.94 -6.83
C GLN A 436 -13.95 15.73 -6.26
N GLU A 437 -14.35 14.48 -6.04
CA GLU A 437 -15.63 14.16 -5.41
C GLU A 437 -15.70 14.74 -3.98
N ALA A 438 -14.63 14.59 -3.19
CA ALA A 438 -14.57 15.17 -1.85
C ALA A 438 -14.63 16.71 -1.88
N ILE A 439 -14.00 17.36 -2.86
CA ILE A 439 -14.10 18.81 -3.07
C ILE A 439 -15.54 19.23 -3.40
N ASN A 440 -16.20 18.53 -4.34
CA ASN A 440 -17.59 18.82 -4.70
C ASN A 440 -18.52 18.69 -3.47
N ASN A 441 -18.36 17.61 -2.69
CA ASN A 441 -19.11 17.37 -1.46
C ASN A 441 -18.86 18.45 -0.40
N TRP A 442 -17.61 18.91 -0.29
CA TRP A 442 -17.22 19.98 0.62
C TRP A 442 -17.85 21.32 0.22
N ASN A 443 -17.77 21.68 -1.06
CA ASN A 443 -18.36 22.91 -1.61
C ASN A 443 -19.88 22.92 -1.45
N GLN A 444 -20.55 21.79 -1.72
CA GLN A 444 -22.00 21.66 -1.55
C GLN A 444 -22.42 21.86 -0.09
N PHE A 445 -21.70 21.25 0.85
CA PHE A 445 -21.96 21.40 2.28
C PHE A 445 -21.86 22.87 2.72
N HIS A 446 -20.80 23.57 2.29
CA HIS A 446 -20.60 24.97 2.66
C HIS A 446 -21.58 25.93 1.98
N ALA A 447 -21.98 25.65 0.73
CA ALA A 447 -23.03 26.40 0.04
C ALA A 447 -24.39 26.31 0.75
N ILE A 448 -24.81 25.11 1.16
CA ILE A 448 -26.08 24.88 1.87
C ILE A 448 -26.05 25.50 3.28
N SER A 449 -24.91 25.42 3.95
CA SER A 449 -24.77 25.96 5.32
C SER A 449 -24.80 27.49 5.40
N GLY A 450 -24.63 28.20 4.28
CA GLY A 450 -24.54 29.66 4.21
C GLY A 450 -23.33 30.26 4.94
N ARG A 451 -22.41 29.43 5.45
CA ARG A 451 -21.22 29.86 6.19
C ARG A 451 -20.01 29.85 5.27
N SER A 452 -19.40 31.01 5.05
CA SER A 452 -18.10 31.10 4.40
C SER A 452 -17.05 30.37 5.23
N SER A 453 -16.27 29.50 4.57
CA SER A 453 -15.20 28.76 5.22
C SER A 453 -13.89 29.50 5.07
N ARG A 454 -13.09 29.54 6.15
CA ARG A 454 -11.71 30.08 6.12
C ARG A 454 -10.78 29.29 5.18
N ARG A 455 -11.21 28.11 4.73
CA ARG A 455 -10.47 27.23 3.82
C ARG A 455 -10.86 27.36 2.35
N GLN A 456 -11.80 28.23 1.99
CA GLN A 456 -12.30 28.31 0.62
C GLN A 456 -11.17 28.55 -0.40
N GLU A 457 -10.23 29.44 -0.08
CA GLU A 457 -9.08 29.71 -0.96
C GLU A 457 -8.19 28.46 -1.14
N ALA A 458 -7.89 27.76 -0.05
CA ALA A 458 -7.12 26.51 -0.10
C ALA A 458 -7.83 25.43 -0.93
N VAL A 459 -9.16 25.30 -0.79
CA VAL A 459 -9.97 24.36 -1.57
C VAL A 459 -9.96 24.74 -3.05
N ASN A 460 -10.09 26.03 -3.39
CA ASN A 460 -10.05 26.49 -4.78
C ASN A 460 -8.67 26.23 -5.42
N ASN A 461 -7.59 26.46 -4.66
CA ASN A 461 -6.22 26.20 -5.11
C ASN A 461 -5.97 24.70 -5.33
N LEU A 462 -6.42 23.86 -4.39
CA LEU A 462 -6.39 22.41 -4.52
C LEU A 462 -7.17 21.97 -5.77
N GLU A 463 -8.41 22.42 -5.92
CA GLU A 463 -9.27 22.04 -7.04
C GLU A 463 -8.63 22.37 -8.38
N LYS A 464 -8.03 23.55 -8.53
CA LYS A 464 -7.31 23.93 -9.74
C LYS A 464 -6.17 22.94 -10.05
N ARG A 465 -5.31 22.63 -9.06
CA ARG A 465 -4.19 21.69 -9.24
C ARG A 465 -4.67 20.27 -9.58
N ILE A 466 -5.75 19.81 -8.95
CA ILE A 466 -6.35 18.49 -9.23
C ILE A 466 -6.89 18.45 -10.66
N GLN A 467 -7.61 19.49 -11.09
CA GLN A 467 -8.14 19.57 -12.45
C GLN A 467 -7.04 19.62 -13.53
N GLU A 468 -5.95 20.36 -13.29
CA GLU A 468 -4.77 20.39 -14.17
C GLU A 468 -4.12 19.00 -14.29
N GLN A 469 -3.97 18.28 -13.17
CA GLN A 469 -3.43 16.91 -13.17
C GLN A 469 -4.37 15.91 -13.85
N MET A 470 -5.68 16.03 -13.62
CA MET A 470 -6.68 15.20 -14.33
C MET A 470 -6.58 15.42 -15.84
N CYS A 471 -6.43 16.67 -16.31
CA CYS A 471 -6.26 16.97 -17.73
C CYS A 471 -5.03 16.25 -18.29
N PHE A 472 -3.89 16.32 -17.58
CA PHE A 472 -2.66 15.63 -17.96
C PHE A 472 -2.89 14.12 -18.15
N TYR A 473 -3.49 13.45 -17.16
CA TYR A 473 -3.69 12.00 -17.21
C TYR A 473 -4.75 11.58 -18.22
N ASN A 474 -5.86 12.32 -18.33
CA ASN A 474 -6.89 12.08 -19.34
C ASN A 474 -6.33 12.20 -20.76
N MET A 475 -5.54 13.25 -21.04
CA MET A 475 -4.88 13.38 -22.35
C MET A 475 -3.91 12.24 -22.63
N ARG A 476 -3.10 11.85 -21.63
CA ARG A 476 -2.16 10.74 -21.79
C ARG A 476 -2.87 9.42 -22.07
N LEU A 477 -3.95 9.11 -21.36
CA LEU A 477 -4.75 7.92 -21.61
C LEU A 477 -5.41 7.96 -22.99
N MET A 478 -6.08 9.07 -23.32
CA MET A 478 -6.73 9.26 -24.61
C MET A 478 -5.76 9.08 -25.79
N PHE A 479 -4.59 9.73 -25.73
CA PHE A 479 -3.59 9.61 -26.79
C PHE A 479 -2.95 8.23 -26.88
N ASN A 480 -2.78 7.55 -25.75
CA ASN A 480 -2.26 6.18 -25.74
C ASN A 480 -3.28 5.19 -26.34
N GLU A 481 -4.57 5.36 -26.06
CA GLU A 481 -5.65 4.52 -26.58
C GLU A 481 -5.94 4.80 -28.07
N ARG A 482 -5.71 6.04 -28.54
CA ARG A 482 -6.00 6.50 -29.91
C ARG A 482 -4.76 6.78 -30.76
N GLN A 483 -3.63 6.13 -30.47
CA GLN A 483 -2.36 6.47 -31.14
C GLN A 483 -2.40 6.32 -32.68
N GLU A 484 -3.22 5.38 -33.19
CA GLU A 484 -3.40 5.14 -34.63
C GLU A 484 -4.25 6.22 -35.33
N ASP A 485 -5.11 6.89 -34.57
CA ASP A 485 -6.02 7.93 -35.07
C ASP A 485 -5.30 9.28 -35.25
N ILE A 486 -4.07 9.42 -34.74
CA ILE A 486 -3.34 10.69 -34.71
C ILE A 486 -2.73 10.98 -36.09
N PRO A 487 -3.04 12.14 -36.71
CA PRO A 487 -2.48 12.48 -38.00
C PRO A 487 -0.97 12.62 -37.94
N VAL A 488 -0.30 12.22 -39.03
CA VAL A 488 1.16 12.24 -39.17
C VAL A 488 1.77 13.59 -38.76
N LEU A 489 1.09 14.70 -39.05
CA LEU A 489 1.54 16.05 -38.72
C LEU A 489 1.72 16.27 -37.21
N TYR A 490 0.84 15.68 -36.38
CA TYR A 490 0.85 15.85 -34.93
C TYR A 490 1.51 14.68 -34.20
N LYS A 491 1.74 13.57 -34.90
CA LYS A 491 2.27 12.32 -34.34
C LYS A 491 3.54 12.53 -33.53
N ARG A 492 4.51 13.30 -34.04
CA ARG A 492 5.75 13.59 -33.30
C ARG A 492 5.51 14.35 -31.99
N ILE A 493 4.62 15.34 -32.00
CA ILE A 493 4.31 16.16 -30.81
C ILE A 493 3.67 15.26 -29.74
N VAL A 494 2.74 14.40 -30.14
CA VAL A 494 2.08 13.48 -29.22
C VAL A 494 3.02 12.38 -28.74
N ASP A 495 3.84 11.79 -29.61
CA ASP A 495 4.83 10.78 -29.24
C ASP A 495 5.86 11.36 -28.25
N ASP A 496 6.33 12.59 -28.45
CA ASP A 496 7.24 13.27 -27.52
C ASP A 496 6.57 13.54 -26.16
N PHE A 497 5.25 13.81 -26.12
CA PHE A 497 4.48 13.91 -24.86
C PHE A 497 4.29 12.56 -24.18
N LEU A 498 3.85 11.52 -24.91
CA LEU A 498 3.62 10.18 -24.38
C LEU A 498 4.89 9.53 -23.84
N THR A 499 6.02 9.79 -24.50
CA THR A 499 7.36 9.35 -24.05
C THR A 499 7.97 10.25 -22.99
N GLY A 500 7.30 11.34 -22.60
CA GLY A 500 7.72 12.26 -21.55
C GLY A 500 8.87 13.20 -21.93
N LYS A 501 9.25 13.28 -23.21
CA LYS A 501 10.27 14.24 -23.67
C LYS A 501 9.78 15.68 -23.60
N THR A 502 8.48 15.90 -23.69
CA THR A 502 7.84 17.23 -23.53
C THR A 502 6.75 17.18 -22.47
N GLY A 503 6.63 18.27 -21.69
CA GLY A 503 5.52 18.45 -20.76
C GLY A 503 4.24 18.90 -21.45
N LEU A 504 3.16 19.02 -20.67
CA LEU A 504 1.84 19.45 -21.16
C LEU A 504 1.88 20.84 -21.80
N LYS A 505 2.58 21.79 -21.16
CA LYS A 505 2.66 23.17 -21.66
C LYS A 505 3.40 23.23 -22.99
N GLU A 506 4.54 22.56 -23.09
CA GLU A 506 5.32 22.48 -24.34
C GLU A 506 4.52 21.80 -25.46
N MET A 507 3.78 20.72 -25.16
CA MET A 507 2.90 20.06 -26.11
C MET A 507 1.80 21.02 -26.61
N ILE A 508 1.09 21.70 -25.70
CA ILE A 508 0.03 22.65 -26.07
C ILE A 508 0.59 23.76 -26.96
N SER A 509 1.74 24.35 -26.61
CA SER A 509 2.37 25.40 -27.44
C SER A 509 2.75 24.89 -28.83
N ALA A 510 3.26 23.67 -28.96
CA ALA A 510 3.58 23.07 -30.25
C ALA A 510 2.32 22.80 -31.09
N LEU A 511 1.24 22.31 -30.47
CA LEU A 511 -0.05 22.10 -31.11
C LEU A 511 -0.66 23.43 -31.59
N GLN A 512 -0.61 24.47 -30.75
CA GLN A 512 -1.06 25.83 -31.11
C GLN A 512 -0.36 26.32 -32.37
N GLN A 513 0.98 26.25 -32.44
CA GLN A 513 1.73 26.72 -33.61
C GLN A 513 1.35 25.97 -34.89
N GLN A 514 1.11 24.66 -34.81
CA GLN A 514 0.70 23.85 -35.96
C GLN A 514 -0.73 24.15 -36.42
N LEU A 515 -1.67 24.37 -35.49
CA LEU A 515 -3.06 24.73 -35.82
C LEU A 515 -3.16 26.06 -36.56
N HIS A 516 -2.39 27.07 -36.15
CA HIS A 516 -2.38 28.40 -36.79
C HIS A 516 -1.72 28.39 -38.19
N SER A 517 -0.86 27.41 -38.49
CA SER A 517 -0.19 27.30 -39.80
C SER A 517 -1.11 26.83 -40.95
N ARG A 518 -2.35 26.36 -40.65
CA ARG A 518 -3.27 25.74 -41.61
C ARG A 518 -4.30 26.69 -42.26
N GLU A 519 -4.32 27.99 -41.97
CA GLU A 519 -5.28 28.91 -42.59
C GLU A 519 -5.03 29.20 -44.09
N TYR A 520 -3.95 28.70 -44.72
CA TYR A 520 -3.56 29.06 -46.09
C TYR A 520 -3.25 27.87 -47.02
N GLY A 521 -4.19 26.92 -47.20
CA GLY A 521 -4.05 25.82 -48.17
C GLY A 521 -5.26 25.63 -49.09
N PHE A 522 -5.21 26.22 -50.30
CA PHE A 522 -6.28 26.25 -51.30
C PHE A 522 -6.67 24.86 -51.90
N PHE A 523 -5.94 23.79 -51.60
CA PHE A 523 -6.09 22.47 -52.25
C PHE A 523 -6.32 21.27 -51.30
N SER A 524 -7.18 21.39 -50.27
CA SER A 524 -7.59 20.23 -49.45
C SER A 524 -8.89 19.58 -49.96
N THR A 525 -8.82 18.30 -50.35
CA THR A 525 -9.92 17.44 -50.81
C THR A 525 -10.93 17.11 -49.68
N SER A 526 -12.22 17.00 -50.02
CA SER A 526 -13.37 16.93 -49.09
C SER A 526 -13.33 15.80 -48.05
N LEU A 527 -12.90 14.57 -48.40
CA LEU A 527 -12.79 13.44 -47.46
C LEU A 527 -11.70 13.63 -46.38
N LYS A 528 -10.63 14.38 -46.70
CA LYS A 528 -9.62 14.76 -45.68
C LYS A 528 -10.18 15.81 -44.70
N ARG A 529 -11.21 16.56 -45.08
CA ARG A 529 -11.76 17.65 -44.24
C ARG A 529 -12.58 17.15 -43.06
N GLU A 530 -13.31 16.04 -43.17
CA GLU A 530 -14.14 15.51 -42.07
C GLU A 530 -13.31 14.85 -40.98
N GLN A 531 -12.34 13.98 -41.34
CA GLN A 531 -11.38 13.41 -40.38
C GLN A 531 -10.46 14.48 -39.77
N ASP A 532 -10.01 15.46 -40.57
CA ASP A 532 -9.29 16.63 -40.04
C ASP A 532 -10.16 17.48 -39.10
N SER A 533 -11.48 17.52 -39.26
CA SER A 533 -12.40 18.29 -38.40
C SER A 533 -12.48 17.69 -37.00
N ALA A 534 -12.76 16.40 -36.89
CA ALA A 534 -12.89 15.74 -35.59
C ALA A 534 -11.59 15.78 -34.77
N ILE A 535 -10.44 15.66 -35.42
CA ILE A 535 -9.13 15.76 -34.75
C ILE A 535 -8.82 17.22 -34.40
N LYS A 536 -9.19 18.18 -35.25
CA LYS A 536 -9.08 19.60 -34.90
C LYS A 536 -9.89 19.95 -33.67
N ASP A 537 -11.09 19.40 -33.51
CA ASP A 537 -11.92 19.64 -32.32
C ASP A 537 -11.24 19.09 -31.06
N ILE A 538 -10.67 17.88 -31.13
CA ILE A 538 -9.89 17.29 -30.02
C ILE A 538 -8.65 18.15 -29.70
N LEU A 539 -7.90 18.56 -30.73
CA LEU A 539 -6.70 19.39 -30.54
C LEU A 539 -7.06 20.79 -30.02
N GLN A 540 -8.20 21.35 -30.40
CA GLN A 540 -8.69 22.62 -29.89
C GLN A 540 -9.07 22.51 -28.41
N ILE A 541 -9.77 21.44 -28.01
CA ILE A 541 -10.06 21.13 -26.58
C ILE A 541 -8.76 21.06 -25.77
N ILE A 542 -7.70 20.47 -26.33
CA ILE A 542 -6.39 20.38 -25.67
C ILE A 542 -5.73 21.75 -25.53
N VAL A 543 -5.79 22.56 -26.58
CA VAL A 543 -5.24 23.92 -26.58
C VAL A 543 -5.95 24.81 -25.56
N ASP A 544 -7.25 24.63 -25.38
CA ASP A 544 -8.08 25.38 -24.44
C ASP A 544 -7.66 25.18 -22.96
N VAL A 545 -6.86 24.16 -22.64
CA VAL A 545 -6.29 23.98 -21.29
C VAL A 545 -5.37 25.14 -20.91
N ASN A 546 -4.69 25.77 -21.88
CA ASN A 546 -3.75 26.84 -21.60
C ASN A 546 -4.48 28.12 -21.16
N GLY A 547 -4.38 28.45 -19.88
CA GLY A 547 -5.04 29.63 -19.30
C GLY A 547 -6.49 29.41 -18.88
N ALA A 548 -7.00 28.17 -18.96
CA ALA A 548 -8.33 27.84 -18.46
C ALA A 548 -8.48 28.08 -16.95
N ASP A 549 -9.65 28.57 -16.55
CA ASP A 549 -10.05 28.58 -15.15
C ASP A 549 -10.53 27.18 -14.70
N THR A 550 -10.74 27.00 -13.40
CA THR A 550 -11.13 25.71 -12.84
C THR A 550 -12.45 25.18 -13.43
N LYS A 551 -13.39 26.06 -13.76
CA LYS A 551 -14.67 25.65 -14.36
C LYS A 551 -14.44 25.09 -15.77
N ARG A 552 -13.68 25.81 -16.58
CA ARG A 552 -13.33 25.37 -17.94
C ARG A 552 -12.51 24.09 -17.93
N LEU A 553 -11.59 23.91 -16.97
CA LEU A 553 -10.85 22.67 -16.81
C LEU A 553 -11.76 21.45 -16.51
N LYS A 554 -12.82 21.63 -15.72
CA LYS A 554 -13.81 20.57 -15.49
C LYS A 554 -14.53 20.16 -16.77
N GLU A 555 -14.97 21.14 -17.56
CA GLU A 555 -15.63 20.91 -18.86
C GLU A 555 -14.69 20.18 -19.82
N ILE A 556 -13.42 20.57 -19.86
CA ILE A 556 -12.39 19.90 -20.68
C ILE A 556 -12.17 18.47 -20.19
N ASN A 557 -12.01 18.24 -18.89
CA ASN A 557 -11.85 16.89 -18.34
C ASN A 557 -13.02 15.97 -18.67
N GLN A 558 -14.26 16.46 -18.56
CA GLN A 558 -15.45 15.72 -18.95
C GLN A 558 -15.43 15.39 -20.45
N SER A 559 -15.10 16.38 -21.30
CA SER A 559 -15.03 16.18 -22.75
C SER A 559 -13.97 15.14 -23.13
N LEU A 560 -12.78 15.18 -22.50
CA LEU A 560 -11.71 14.21 -22.72
C LEU A 560 -12.12 12.79 -22.29
N GLU A 561 -12.87 12.67 -21.20
CA GLU A 561 -13.39 11.39 -20.73
C GLU A 561 -14.47 10.81 -21.67
N GLU A 562 -15.38 11.65 -22.17
CA GLU A 562 -16.39 11.27 -23.16
C GLU A 562 -15.74 10.82 -24.48
N ILE A 563 -14.71 11.54 -24.96
CA ILE A 563 -13.93 11.15 -26.14
C ILE A 563 -13.26 9.79 -25.93
N ARG A 564 -12.71 9.55 -24.73
CA ARG A 564 -12.05 8.29 -24.37
C ARG A 564 -13.02 7.10 -24.34
N LEU A 565 -14.17 7.25 -23.68
CA LEU A 565 -15.13 6.16 -23.41
C LEU A 565 -16.06 5.80 -24.58
N GLY A 566 -16.03 6.53 -25.70
CA GLY A 566 -16.85 6.19 -26.86
C GLY A 566 -17.26 7.33 -27.80
N GLY A 567 -16.64 8.51 -27.71
CA GLY A 567 -16.74 9.51 -28.79
C GLY A 567 -16.38 8.91 -30.16
N PRO A 568 -16.87 9.47 -31.28
CA PRO A 568 -16.81 8.84 -32.59
C PRO A 568 -15.43 8.26 -32.90
N LYS A 569 -15.40 6.97 -33.28
CA LYS A 569 -14.20 6.33 -33.80
C LYS A 569 -13.80 7.07 -35.06
N LEU A 570 -12.53 7.45 -35.18
CA LEU A 570 -11.99 7.90 -36.45
C LEU A 570 -11.89 6.65 -37.31
N GLU A 571 -12.90 6.40 -38.14
CA GLU A 571 -12.85 5.31 -39.11
C GLU A 571 -11.68 5.56 -40.06
N VAL A 572 -10.56 4.90 -39.79
CA VAL A 572 -9.46 4.79 -40.74
C VAL A 572 -9.97 3.92 -41.88
N ALA A 573 -10.44 4.54 -42.95
CA ALA A 573 -10.66 3.85 -44.21
C ALA A 573 -9.31 3.35 -44.72
N ALA A 574 -8.99 2.09 -44.45
CA ALA A 574 -7.90 1.38 -45.09
C ALA A 574 -8.17 1.31 -46.59
N LEU A 575 -7.26 1.84 -47.42
CA LEU A 575 -7.23 1.50 -48.84
C LEU A 575 -5.80 1.28 -49.33
N GLN A 576 -5.70 0.16 -50.05
CA GLN A 576 -4.60 -0.42 -50.81
C GLN A 576 -4.06 0.49 -51.91
#